data_AF-G5H7Q3-F1
#
_entry.id   AF-G5H7Q3-F1
#
_cell.length_a   1.000
_cell.length_b   1.000
_cell.length_c   1.000
_cell.angle_alpha   90.00
_cell.angle_beta   90.00
_cell.angle_gamma   90.00
#
_symmetry.space_group_name_H-M   'P 1'
#
loop_
_entity.id
_entity.type
_entity.pdbx_description
1 polymer ?
#
loop_
_entity_poly.entity_id
_entity_poly.type
_entity_poly.pdbx_seq_one_letter_code
_entity_poly.pdbx_strand_id
1 'polypeptide(L)'
;MRNTISVLFFQRKNANRMEEMQSVMARITINGKSAEINTGVKCYLGDWDTVHHSIIGRTHEIKEKNKALAGIRTKINQLYYQQTLYGQITTANQIKETLTGTKNKHHYLLALMAMHNDNVKQQVGICKSKATYLKYEVTRKHLANFISRTFSKEDIALDKIDHQFICDFELYLRTVATCGANTTAKFMQFFKRIVFWP
;
A
#
# COMPACT_ATOMS: atom_id res chain seq x y z
N MET A 1 1.33 0.98 -28.94
CA MET A 1 2.45 1.52 -28.12
C MET A 1 3.05 0.36 -27.33
N ARG A 2 4.34 0.03 -27.51
CA ARG A 2 5.01 -1.00 -26.69
C ARG A 2 5.45 -0.33 -25.39
N ASN A 3 4.74 -0.59 -24.29
CA ASN A 3 5.24 -0.23 -22.97
C ASN A 3 6.43 -1.15 -22.65
N THR A 4 7.62 -0.59 -22.50
CA THR A 4 8.83 -1.35 -22.19
C THR A 4 9.08 -1.35 -20.69
N ILE A 5 9.06 -2.52 -20.07
CA ILE A 5 9.50 -2.73 -18.68
C ILE A 5 10.93 -3.26 -18.67
N SER A 6 11.77 -2.72 -17.79
CA SER A 6 13.07 -3.30 -17.46
C SER A 6 13.27 -3.38 -15.94
N VAL A 7 13.94 -4.46 -15.52
CA VAL A 7 14.30 -4.69 -14.11
C VAL A 7 15.79 -4.94 -14.05
N LEU A 8 16.49 -4.13 -13.26
CA LEU A 8 17.94 -4.15 -13.08
C LEU A 8 18.28 -4.35 -11.61
N PHE A 9 19.12 -5.32 -11.30
CA PHE A 9 19.66 -5.48 -9.94
C PHE A 9 21.05 -4.85 -9.86
N PHE A 10 21.34 -4.18 -8.75
CA PHE A 10 22.62 -3.54 -8.52
C PHE A 10 22.91 -3.43 -7.02
N GLN A 11 24.18 -3.47 -6.64
CA GLN A 11 24.58 -3.19 -5.26
C GLN A 11 24.59 -1.70 -4.98
N ARG A 12 24.00 -1.30 -3.85
CA ARG A 12 24.15 0.07 -3.34
C ARG A 12 25.47 0.16 -2.58
N LYS A 13 26.47 0.76 -3.22
CA LYS A 13 27.79 0.98 -2.62
C LYS A 13 27.70 2.01 -1.49
N ASN A 14 28.05 1.60 -0.27
CA ASN A 14 28.37 2.54 0.81
C ASN A 14 29.89 2.72 0.88
N ALA A 15 30.37 3.90 0.45
CA ALA A 15 31.80 4.21 0.40
C ALA A 15 32.52 4.07 1.76
N ASN A 16 31.80 4.26 2.86
CA ASN A 16 32.37 4.21 4.21
C ASN A 16 32.43 2.81 4.82
N ARG A 17 31.91 1.77 4.15
CA ARG A 17 31.80 0.40 4.72
C ARG A 17 32.03 -0.68 3.66
N MET A 18 33.15 -0.61 2.96
CA MET A 18 33.46 -1.52 1.85
C MET A 18 33.63 -2.98 2.28
N GLU A 19 34.01 -3.23 3.54
CA GLU A 19 34.21 -4.58 4.10
C GLU A 19 32.91 -5.24 4.59
N GLU A 20 31.81 -4.49 4.69
CA GLU A 20 30.50 -5.04 5.09
C GLU A 20 29.69 -5.54 3.89
N MET A 21 28.76 -6.47 4.13
CA MET A 21 27.80 -6.89 3.12
C MET A 21 26.91 -5.72 2.68
N GLN A 22 26.91 -5.44 1.37
CA GLN A 22 26.11 -4.38 0.76
C GLN A 22 24.73 -4.90 0.37
N SER A 23 23.72 -4.03 0.46
CA SER A 23 22.37 -4.36 0.02
C SER A 23 22.26 -4.35 -1.51
N VAL A 24 21.63 -5.40 -2.03
CA VAL A 24 21.23 -5.48 -3.44
C VAL A 24 19.90 -4.75 -3.60
N MET A 25 19.85 -3.80 -4.53
CA MET A 25 18.69 -3.02 -4.90
C MET A 25 18.15 -3.50 -6.24
N ALA A 26 16.85 -3.32 -6.47
CA ALA A 26 16.23 -3.52 -7.78
C ALA A 26 15.69 -2.18 -8.30
N ARG A 27 16.06 -1.82 -9.52
CA ARG A 27 15.52 -0.67 -10.26
C ARG A 27 14.53 -1.18 -11.30
N ILE A 28 13.31 -0.68 -11.22
CA ILE A 28 12.21 -0.96 -12.14
C ILE A 28 12.08 0.26 -13.04
N THR A 29 12.15 0.10 -14.35
CA THR A 29 11.95 1.19 -15.33
C THR A 29 10.76 0.86 -16.21
N ILE A 30 9.83 1.79 -16.32
CA ILE A 30 8.64 1.69 -17.18
C ILE A 30 8.51 3.00 -17.94
N ASN A 31 8.52 2.95 -19.27
CA ASN A 31 8.35 4.13 -20.14
C ASN A 31 9.27 5.31 -19.76
N GLY A 32 10.55 5.01 -19.47
CA GLY A 32 11.57 6.00 -19.11
C GLY A 32 11.53 6.50 -17.66
N LYS A 33 10.51 6.14 -16.87
CA LYS A 33 10.44 6.48 -15.44
C LYS A 33 10.87 5.29 -14.58
N SER A 34 11.79 5.52 -13.65
CA SER A 34 12.35 4.46 -12.79
C SER A 34 12.00 4.61 -11.32
N ALA A 35 11.84 3.48 -10.63
CA ALA A 35 11.68 3.40 -9.18
C ALA A 35 12.62 2.32 -8.60
N GLU A 36 13.13 2.55 -7.40
CA GLU A 36 14.06 1.63 -6.73
C GLU A 36 13.43 1.00 -5.48
N ILE A 37 13.67 -0.30 -5.32
CA ILE A 37 13.26 -1.10 -4.16
C ILE A 37 14.44 -1.83 -3.54
N ASN A 38 14.40 -1.99 -2.22
CA ASN A 38 15.34 -2.85 -1.51
C ASN A 38 14.88 -4.30 -1.64
N THR A 39 15.78 -5.20 -2.04
CA THR A 39 15.47 -6.64 -2.21
C THR A 39 15.54 -7.43 -0.90
N GLY A 40 16.13 -6.87 0.15
CA GLY A 40 16.45 -7.57 1.40
C GLY A 40 17.70 -8.46 1.29
N VAL A 41 18.20 -8.72 0.09
CA VAL A 41 19.41 -9.51 -0.13
C VAL A 41 20.66 -8.66 0.11
N LYS A 42 21.65 -9.25 0.78
CA LYS A 42 22.97 -8.65 0.99
C LYS A 42 24.09 -9.58 0.50
N CYS A 43 25.12 -9.00 -0.08
CA CYS A 43 26.34 -9.70 -0.51
C CYS A 43 27.56 -8.78 -0.46
N TYR A 44 28.76 -9.36 -0.46
CA TYR A 44 30.00 -8.61 -0.53
C TYR A 44 30.20 -7.99 -1.92
N LEU A 45 30.98 -6.91 -1.98
CA LEU A 45 31.31 -6.24 -3.25
C LEU A 45 32.02 -7.18 -4.24
N GLY A 46 32.90 -8.04 -3.74
CA GLY A 46 33.65 -9.01 -4.56
C GLY A 46 32.81 -10.14 -5.13
N ASP A 47 31.66 -10.43 -4.51
CA ASP A 47 30.79 -11.54 -4.90
C ASP A 47 29.70 -11.09 -5.89
N TRP A 48 29.73 -9.86 -6.40
CA TRP A 48 28.69 -9.35 -7.29
C TRP A 48 29.11 -9.35 -8.75
N ASP A 49 28.30 -10.01 -9.57
CA ASP A 49 28.42 -9.99 -11.01
C ASP A 49 27.65 -8.80 -11.59
N THR A 50 28.39 -7.82 -12.12
CA THR A 50 27.80 -6.64 -12.75
C THR A 50 27.18 -6.93 -14.13
N VAL A 51 27.60 -8.00 -14.80
CA VAL A 51 27.12 -8.40 -16.13
C VAL A 51 25.86 -9.25 -16.00
N HIS A 52 25.88 -10.23 -15.10
CA HIS A 52 24.76 -11.14 -14.89
C HIS A 52 23.75 -10.64 -13.84
N HIS A 53 24.06 -9.55 -13.14
CA HIS A 53 23.23 -8.98 -12.07
C HIS A 53 22.88 -10.00 -10.99
N SER A 54 23.86 -10.82 -10.62
CA SER A 54 23.72 -11.96 -9.71
C SER A 54 24.90 -12.05 -8.76
N ILE A 55 24.77 -12.89 -7.74
CA ILE A 55 25.84 -13.15 -6.77
C ILE A 55 26.68 -14.33 -7.28
N ILE A 56 27.99 -14.12 -7.41
CA ILE A 56 28.99 -15.10 -7.81
C ILE A 56 29.20 -16.07 -6.64
N GLY A 57 29.06 -17.36 -6.92
CA GLY A 57 29.42 -18.43 -6.00
C GLY A 57 28.53 -19.65 -6.11
N ARG A 58 28.94 -20.73 -5.43
CA ARG A 58 28.32 -22.07 -5.56
C ARG A 58 27.67 -22.58 -4.28
N THR A 59 27.80 -21.84 -3.18
CA THR A 59 27.25 -22.24 -1.87
C THR A 59 25.72 -22.26 -1.91
N HIS A 60 25.12 -23.05 -1.03
CA HIS A 60 23.66 -23.12 -0.90
C HIS A 60 23.04 -21.75 -0.61
N GLU A 61 23.68 -20.95 0.26
CA GLU A 61 23.25 -19.59 0.59
C GLU A 61 23.21 -18.67 -0.64
N ILE A 62 24.23 -18.72 -1.49
CA ILE A 62 24.30 -17.89 -2.71
C ILE A 62 23.21 -18.32 -3.71
N LYS A 63 22.96 -19.62 -3.85
CA LYS A 63 21.86 -20.14 -4.68
C LYS A 63 20.51 -19.63 -4.20
N GLU A 64 20.24 -19.68 -2.90
CA GLU A 64 18.99 -19.17 -2.31
C GLU A 64 18.84 -17.65 -2.49
N LYS A 65 19.92 -16.87 -2.31
CA LYS A 65 19.91 -15.42 -2.59
C LYS A 65 19.60 -15.12 -4.06
N ASN A 66 20.25 -15.81 -5.00
CA ASN A 66 19.99 -15.65 -6.43
C ASN A 66 18.56 -16.08 -6.81
N LYS A 67 18.05 -17.14 -6.20
CA LYS A 67 16.65 -17.58 -6.36
C LYS A 67 15.67 -16.54 -5.83
N ALA A 68 15.97 -15.88 -4.71
CA ALA A 68 15.18 -14.78 -4.20
C ALA A 68 15.14 -13.58 -5.17
N LEU A 69 16.29 -13.19 -5.74
CA LEU A 69 16.36 -12.14 -6.77
C LEU A 69 15.55 -12.50 -8.01
N ALA A 70 15.65 -13.75 -8.48
CA ALA A 70 14.84 -14.25 -9.59
C ALA A 70 13.34 -14.20 -9.28
N GLY A 71 12.93 -14.60 -8.07
CA GLY A 71 11.56 -14.51 -7.59
C GLY A 71 11.02 -13.08 -7.58
N ILE A 72 11.82 -12.11 -7.11
CA ILE A 72 11.48 -10.68 -7.15
C ILE A 72 11.24 -10.23 -8.59
N ARG A 73 12.11 -10.61 -9.53
CA ARG A 73 11.95 -10.27 -10.96
C ARG A 73 10.64 -10.83 -11.52
N THR A 74 10.35 -12.10 -11.25
CA THR A 74 9.10 -12.74 -11.66
C THR A 74 7.89 -12.01 -11.12
N LYS A 75 7.90 -11.65 -9.82
CA LYS A 75 6.80 -10.92 -9.18
C LYS A 75 6.59 -9.53 -9.78
N ILE A 76 7.66 -8.78 -10.06
CA ILE A 76 7.60 -7.47 -10.74
C ILE A 76 6.93 -7.61 -12.11
N ASN A 77 7.39 -8.59 -12.91
CA ASN A 77 6.85 -8.83 -14.24
C ASN A 77 5.38 -9.25 -14.20
N GLN A 78 5.00 -10.15 -13.27
CA GLN A 78 3.61 -10.55 -13.09
C GLN A 78 2.70 -9.37 -12.76
N LEU A 79 3.10 -8.51 -11.81
CA LEU A 79 2.33 -7.32 -11.46
C LEU A 79 2.15 -6.38 -12.65
N TYR A 80 3.22 -6.17 -13.42
CA TYR A 80 3.18 -5.34 -14.62
C TYR A 80 2.22 -5.90 -15.67
N TYR A 81 2.30 -7.19 -15.98
CA TYR A 81 1.42 -7.83 -16.97
C TYR A 81 -0.03 -7.84 -16.51
N GLN A 82 -0.30 -8.15 -15.24
CA GLN A 82 -1.64 -8.09 -14.67
C GLN A 82 -2.24 -6.68 -14.83
N GLN A 83 -1.53 -5.64 -14.41
CA GLN A 83 -2.01 -4.25 -14.52
C GLN A 83 -2.22 -3.81 -15.97
N THR A 84 -1.35 -4.26 -16.89
CA THR A 84 -1.48 -3.98 -18.32
C THR A 84 -2.70 -4.67 -18.95
N LEU A 85 -2.99 -5.93 -18.55
CA LEU A 85 -4.16 -6.67 -19.02
C LEU A 85 -5.47 -6.00 -18.61
N TYR A 86 -5.51 -5.37 -17.43
CA TYR A 86 -6.67 -4.59 -16.95
C TYR A 86 -6.74 -3.17 -17.53
N GLY A 87 -5.90 -2.81 -18.51
CA GLY A 87 -5.90 -1.50 -19.15
C GLY A 87 -5.44 -0.34 -18.25
N GLN A 88 -4.78 -0.64 -17.12
CA GLN A 88 -4.28 0.39 -16.21
C GLN A 88 -2.97 1.00 -16.73
N ILE A 89 -2.81 2.32 -16.56
CA ILE A 89 -1.55 3.00 -16.80
C ILE A 89 -0.60 2.64 -15.66
N THR A 90 0.27 1.66 -15.92
CA THR A 90 1.23 1.16 -14.93
C THR A 90 2.48 2.03 -14.86
N THR A 91 2.84 2.49 -13.66
CA THR A 91 4.08 3.23 -13.38
C THR A 91 5.03 2.44 -12.49
N ALA A 92 6.34 2.71 -12.60
CA ALA A 92 7.35 2.03 -11.77
C ALA A 92 7.10 2.24 -10.25
N ASN A 93 6.59 3.42 -9.86
CA ASN A 93 6.24 3.71 -8.46
C ASN A 93 5.05 2.88 -7.97
N GLN A 94 4.01 2.68 -8.78
CA GLN A 94 2.87 1.83 -8.39
C GLN A 94 3.29 0.38 -8.17
N ILE A 95 4.16 -0.17 -9.03
CA ILE A 95 4.71 -1.52 -8.82
C ILE A 95 5.53 -1.57 -7.53
N LYS A 96 6.39 -0.56 -7.30
CA LYS A 96 7.15 -0.43 -6.05
C LYS A 96 6.22 -0.42 -4.84
N GLU A 97 5.20 0.43 -4.82
CA GLU A 97 4.26 0.55 -3.70
C GLU A 97 3.51 -0.75 -3.41
N THR A 98 3.11 -1.47 -4.45
CA THR A 98 2.49 -2.79 -4.33
C THR A 98 3.48 -3.84 -3.79
N LEU A 99 4.76 -3.77 -4.18
CA LEU A 99 5.79 -4.70 -3.70
C LEU A 99 6.25 -4.43 -2.27
N THR A 100 6.42 -3.16 -1.89
CA THR A 100 6.88 -2.76 -0.55
C THR A 100 5.73 -2.71 0.46
N GLY A 101 4.49 -2.97 0.02
CA GLY A 101 3.29 -2.86 0.86
C GLY A 101 3.00 -1.43 1.30
N THR A 102 3.66 -0.41 0.73
CA THR A 102 3.40 0.99 1.06
C THR A 102 1.99 1.42 0.61
N LYS A 103 1.46 0.75 -0.41
CA LYS A 103 0.04 0.87 -0.81
C LYS A 103 -0.94 0.33 0.24
N ASN A 104 -0.49 -0.54 1.16
CA ASN A 104 -1.39 -1.27 2.06
C ASN A 104 -1.94 -0.42 3.21
N LYS A 105 -1.33 0.73 3.54
CA LYS A 105 -1.90 1.62 4.58
C LYS A 105 -3.23 2.26 4.15
N HIS A 106 -3.46 2.38 2.84
CA HIS A 106 -4.71 2.88 2.28
C HIS A 106 -5.67 1.75 1.87
N HIS A 107 -5.32 0.49 2.13
CA HIS A 107 -6.20 -0.65 1.79
C HIS A 107 -7.21 -0.96 2.87
N TYR A 108 -7.06 -0.45 4.09
CA TYR A 108 -7.98 -0.71 5.18
C TYR A 108 -8.84 0.51 5.50
N LEU A 109 -10.10 0.27 5.82
CA LEU A 109 -11.14 1.28 5.93
C LEU A 109 -10.90 2.24 7.10
N LEU A 110 -10.59 1.73 8.29
CA LEU A 110 -10.35 2.60 9.46
C LEU A 110 -9.02 3.34 9.33
N ALA A 111 -8.00 2.71 8.75
CA ALA A 111 -6.75 3.39 8.41
C ALA A 111 -6.96 4.54 7.41
N LEU A 112 -7.76 4.34 6.36
CA LEU A 112 -8.13 5.39 5.42
C LEU A 112 -8.89 6.54 6.12
N MET A 113 -9.86 6.20 6.97
CA MET A 113 -10.58 7.18 7.77
C MET A 113 -9.67 7.97 8.71
N ALA A 114 -8.75 7.32 9.40
CA ALA A 114 -7.81 7.98 10.31
C ALA A 114 -6.95 9.00 9.57
N MET A 115 -6.41 8.62 8.41
CA MET A 115 -5.63 9.53 7.58
C MET A 115 -6.43 10.73 7.08
N HIS A 116 -7.67 10.50 6.63
CA HIS A 116 -8.55 11.60 6.25
C HIS A 116 -8.79 12.55 7.43
N ASN A 117 -9.03 11.99 8.62
CA ASN A 117 -9.28 12.77 9.83
C ASN A 117 -8.05 13.58 10.24
N ASP A 118 -6.84 13.05 10.10
CA ASP A 118 -5.59 13.77 10.35
C ASP A 118 -5.42 14.95 9.37
N ASN A 119 -5.74 14.76 8.09
CA ASN A 119 -5.74 15.84 7.10
C ASN A 119 -6.78 16.92 7.45
N VAL A 120 -7.99 16.53 7.85
CA VAL A 120 -9.02 17.47 8.30
C VAL A 120 -8.58 18.21 9.56
N LYS A 121 -7.89 17.54 10.48
CA LYS A 121 -7.36 18.13 11.71
C LYS A 121 -6.35 19.24 11.42
N GLN A 122 -5.47 19.04 10.44
CA GLN A 122 -4.50 20.06 10.00
C GLN A 122 -5.20 21.29 9.38
N GLN A 123 -6.40 21.13 8.83
CA GLN A 123 -7.19 22.24 8.27
C GLN A 123 -8.05 22.98 9.31
N VAL A 124 -8.07 22.51 10.57
CA VAL A 124 -8.85 23.16 11.63
C VAL A 124 -8.24 24.52 11.96
N GLY A 125 -9.07 25.56 11.93
CA GLY A 125 -8.63 26.95 12.11
C GLY A 125 -8.21 27.64 10.82
N ILE A 126 -8.16 26.92 9.69
CA ILE A 126 -7.92 27.48 8.36
C ILE A 126 -9.24 27.52 7.59
N CYS A 127 -9.75 26.33 7.21
CA CYS A 127 -10.97 26.19 6.40
C CYS A 127 -11.94 25.15 6.96
N LYS A 128 -11.59 24.50 8.09
CA LYS A 128 -12.45 23.57 8.81
C LYS A 128 -12.65 24.01 10.25
N SER A 129 -13.83 23.68 10.78
CA SER A 129 -14.13 23.87 12.20
C SER A 129 -13.69 22.63 13.00
N LYS A 130 -13.38 22.83 14.29
CA LYS A 130 -13.14 21.73 15.25
C LYS A 130 -14.34 20.78 15.32
N ALA A 131 -15.56 21.31 15.23
CA ALA A 131 -16.79 20.52 15.23
C ALA A 131 -16.86 19.58 14.01
N THR A 132 -16.39 20.02 12.84
CA THR A 132 -16.32 19.18 11.64
C THR A 132 -15.36 18.01 11.83
N TYR A 133 -14.15 18.27 12.34
CA TYR A 133 -13.19 17.21 12.67
C TYR A 133 -13.76 16.19 13.67
N LEU A 134 -14.41 16.66 14.74
CA LEU A 134 -15.02 15.77 15.74
C LEU A 134 -16.09 14.86 15.13
N LYS A 135 -16.89 15.35 14.18
CA LYS A 135 -17.89 14.52 13.48
C LYS A 135 -17.24 13.39 12.68
N TYR A 136 -16.11 13.66 12.04
CA TYR A 136 -15.34 12.63 11.33
C TYR A 136 -14.75 11.59 12.29
N GLU A 137 -14.21 12.01 13.44
CA GLU A 137 -13.73 11.08 14.47
C GLU A 137 -14.85 10.22 15.05
N VAL A 138 -16.03 10.80 15.33
CA VAL A 138 -17.20 10.03 15.80
C VAL A 138 -17.63 9.01 14.76
N THR A 139 -17.67 9.38 13.48
CA THR A 139 -17.99 8.46 12.38
C THR A 139 -17.02 7.28 12.35
N ARG A 140 -15.72 7.54 12.45
CA ARG A 140 -14.68 6.49 12.49
C ARG A 140 -14.85 5.55 13.69
N LYS A 141 -15.23 6.07 14.86
CA LYS A 141 -15.52 5.26 16.06
C LYS A 141 -16.71 4.34 15.88
N HIS A 142 -17.82 4.83 15.32
CA HIS A 142 -18.96 3.98 15.02
C HIS A 142 -18.61 2.87 14.03
N LEU A 143 -17.82 3.22 13.01
CA LEU A 143 -17.35 2.25 12.02
C LEU A 143 -16.45 1.18 12.64
N ALA A 144 -15.53 1.57 13.53
CA ALA A 144 -14.67 0.63 14.26
C ALA A 144 -15.49 -0.33 15.13
N ASN A 145 -16.47 0.19 15.87
CA ASN A 145 -17.35 -0.62 16.70
C ASN A 145 -18.22 -1.57 15.88
N PHE A 146 -18.72 -1.12 14.72
CA PHE A 146 -19.44 -1.96 13.77
C PHE A 146 -18.55 -3.10 13.25
N ILE A 147 -17.33 -2.80 12.80
CA ILE A 147 -16.41 -3.80 12.25
C ILE A 147 -16.06 -4.86 13.30
N SER A 148 -15.71 -4.41 14.51
CA SER A 148 -15.38 -5.30 15.62
C SER A 148 -16.56 -6.19 16.00
N ARG A 149 -17.79 -5.65 16.05
CA ARG A 149 -18.98 -6.40 16.44
C ARG A 149 -19.46 -7.39 15.37
N THR A 150 -19.42 -7.00 14.11
CA THR A 150 -20.03 -7.78 13.00
C THR A 150 -19.05 -8.77 12.40
N PHE A 151 -17.75 -8.41 12.32
CA PHE A 151 -16.74 -9.23 11.64
C PHE A 151 -15.66 -9.77 12.56
N SER A 152 -15.67 -9.44 13.86
CA SER A 152 -14.62 -9.80 14.84
C SER A 152 -13.22 -9.43 14.36
N LYS A 153 -13.09 -8.27 13.71
CA LYS A 153 -11.84 -7.74 13.16
C LYS A 153 -11.56 -6.35 13.72
N GLU A 154 -10.29 -5.99 13.75
CA GLU A 154 -9.87 -4.64 14.11
C GLU A 154 -10.07 -3.65 12.96
N ASP A 155 -9.93 -4.10 11.71
CA ASP A 155 -10.14 -3.30 10.50
C ASP A 155 -10.61 -4.20 9.34
N ILE A 156 -11.11 -3.59 8.27
CA ILE A 156 -11.58 -4.29 7.07
C ILE A 156 -10.94 -3.68 5.83
N ALA A 157 -10.57 -4.54 4.88
CA ALA A 157 -10.00 -4.08 3.63
C ALA A 157 -11.09 -3.43 2.73
N LEU A 158 -10.74 -2.37 2.01
CA LEU A 158 -11.64 -1.59 1.16
C LEU A 158 -12.28 -2.43 0.05
N ASP A 159 -11.60 -3.46 -0.44
CA ASP A 159 -12.10 -4.42 -1.43
C ASP A 159 -13.25 -5.29 -0.90
N LYS A 160 -13.43 -5.35 0.42
CA LYS A 160 -14.54 -6.03 1.09
C LYS A 160 -15.74 -5.12 1.39
N ILE A 161 -15.69 -3.86 0.97
CA ILE A 161 -16.81 -2.94 1.10
C ILE A 161 -17.72 -3.12 -0.11
N ASP A 162 -18.76 -3.93 0.07
CA ASP A 162 -19.81 -4.14 -0.90
C ASP A 162 -21.12 -3.44 -0.50
N HIS A 163 -22.17 -3.60 -1.30
CA HIS A 163 -23.48 -3.03 -1.00
C HIS A 163 -24.03 -3.52 0.34
N GLN A 164 -23.80 -4.80 0.68
CA GLN A 164 -24.29 -5.39 1.92
C GLN A 164 -23.64 -4.75 3.14
N PHE A 165 -22.32 -4.55 3.11
CA PHE A 165 -21.59 -3.82 4.15
C PHE A 165 -22.19 -2.43 4.41
N ILE A 166 -22.53 -1.71 3.34
CA ILE A 166 -23.10 -0.36 3.44
C ILE A 166 -24.47 -0.39 4.11
N CYS A 167 -25.35 -1.31 3.69
CA CYS A 167 -26.67 -1.49 4.29
C CYS A 167 -26.58 -1.92 5.76
N ASP A 168 -25.69 -2.85 6.08
CA ASP A 168 -25.50 -3.35 7.45
C ASP A 168 -24.94 -2.26 8.37
N PHE A 169 -24.03 -1.43 7.86
CA PHE A 169 -23.53 -0.29 8.62
C PHE A 169 -24.62 0.76 8.89
N GLU A 170 -25.47 1.06 7.89
CA GLU A 170 -26.61 1.96 8.10
C GLU A 170 -27.60 1.39 9.13
N LEU A 171 -27.89 0.09 9.05
CA LEU A 171 -28.74 -0.61 10.00
C LEU A 171 -28.15 -0.57 11.41
N TYR A 172 -26.85 -0.84 11.56
CA TYR A 172 -26.12 -0.75 12.82
C TYR A 172 -26.25 0.64 13.45
N LEU A 173 -26.12 1.71 12.65
CA LEU A 173 -26.23 3.07 13.15
C LEU A 173 -27.61 3.33 13.77
N ARG A 174 -28.68 2.85 13.13
CA ARG A 174 -30.06 3.04 13.62
C ARG A 174 -30.42 2.13 14.79
N THR A 175 -29.98 0.88 14.78
CA THR A 175 -30.45 -0.16 15.72
C THR A 175 -29.56 -0.32 16.94
N VAL A 176 -28.24 -0.29 16.76
CA VAL A 176 -27.26 -0.54 17.81
C VAL A 176 -26.71 0.76 18.38
N ALA A 177 -26.28 1.67 17.51
CA ALA A 177 -25.78 2.98 17.92
C ALA A 177 -26.90 3.98 18.22
N THR A 178 -28.16 3.56 18.07
CA THR A 178 -29.40 4.31 18.36
C THR A 178 -29.39 5.74 17.80
N CYS A 179 -28.73 5.93 16.65
CA CYS A 179 -28.64 7.22 15.99
C CYS A 179 -29.96 7.55 15.30
N GLY A 180 -30.45 8.78 15.50
CA GLY A 180 -31.60 9.29 14.76
C GLY A 180 -31.34 9.38 13.25
N ALA A 181 -32.40 9.38 12.45
CA ALA A 181 -32.33 9.31 10.98
C ALA A 181 -31.39 10.36 10.35
N ASN A 182 -31.46 11.62 10.82
CA ASN A 182 -30.60 12.70 10.32
C ASN A 182 -29.12 12.48 10.65
N THR A 183 -28.83 11.98 11.84
CA THR A 183 -27.46 11.66 12.29
C THR A 183 -26.90 10.50 11.47
N THR A 184 -27.69 9.44 11.28
CA THR A 184 -27.33 8.30 10.43
C THR A 184 -27.03 8.75 9.01
N ALA A 185 -27.92 9.53 8.39
CA ALA A 185 -27.70 10.07 7.05
C ALA A 185 -26.40 10.90 6.97
N LYS A 186 -26.08 11.66 8.03
CA LYS A 186 -24.83 12.43 8.09
C LYS A 186 -23.59 11.54 8.17
N PHE A 187 -23.60 10.48 8.97
CA PHE A 187 -22.50 9.52 9.03
C PHE A 187 -22.32 8.77 7.72
N MET A 188 -23.42 8.36 7.06
CA MET A 188 -23.35 7.74 5.73
C MET A 188 -22.79 8.69 4.68
N GLN A 189 -23.10 9.99 4.74
CA GLN A 189 -22.48 11.00 3.87
C GLN A 189 -20.97 11.11 4.09
N PHE A 190 -20.50 11.10 5.34
CA PHE A 190 -19.07 11.16 5.64
C PHE A 190 -18.35 9.89 5.20
N PHE A 191 -18.94 8.72 5.46
CA PHE A 191 -18.45 7.44 4.96
C PHE A 191 -18.31 7.46 3.45
N LYS A 192 -19.38 7.83 2.71
CA LYS A 192 -19.36 7.90 1.25
C LYS A 192 -18.26 8.84 0.74
N ARG A 193 -18.10 10.00 1.38
CA ARG A 193 -17.10 11.01 0.99
C ARG A 193 -15.67 10.47 1.10
N ILE A 194 -15.37 9.70 2.13
CA ILE A 194 -14.02 9.16 2.36
C ILE A 194 -13.75 7.95 1.47
N VAL A 195 -14.74 7.07 1.29
CA VAL A 195 -14.55 5.80 0.56
C VAL A 195 -14.61 5.97 -0.95
N PHE A 196 -15.49 6.84 -1.48
CA PHE A 196 -15.74 6.96 -2.92
C PHE A 196 -15.25 8.27 -3.55
N TRP A 197 -14.81 9.24 -2.75
CA TRP A 197 -14.18 10.48 -3.21
C TRP A 197 -12.78 10.66 -2.61
N PRO A 198 -11.85 9.70 -2.82
CA PRO A 198 -10.45 9.84 -2.42
C PRO A 198 -9.74 10.96 -3.20
#